data_AF-A0A2T1G933-F1
#
_entry.id   AF-A0A2T1G933-F1
#
_cell.length_a   1.000
_cell.length_b   1.000
_cell.length_c   1.000
_cell.angle_alpha   90.00
_cell.angle_beta   90.00
_cell.angle_gamma   90.00
#
_symmetry.space_group_name_H-M   'P 1'
#
loop_
_entity.id
_entity.type
_entity.pdbx_description
1 polymer ?
#
loop_
_entity_poly.entity_id
_entity_poly.type
_entity_poly.pdbx_seq_one_letter_code
_entity_poly.pdbx_strand_id
1 'polypeptide(L)'
;MTQQELAELIDRTSRSNTITSLDLTDCELSYLPDSIGELINLKYLILTNNRLEQIPDSIGNLVNLCQLHLQRNKLSSLPDSIARLVNLRFLSLHNNNLSALPDNIGKLLKLARIELENNQLTALPESIGRLIKLKELNLSNQQLTKLPESIGNLTALINLDLNQNKLTQLPQDITNLTKLKTLELSGNQLKELPDRIGNLIELTGLFLAGNKLEKLPNSIGDLSKLVGLTLDYNRLTSLPDSIGNLTRLSYLDLEGNQLRALPESMANLRIVELNLNDNPLTDLSILQSLPQLDTVWFFGVDLPRRYWTKLSEWKPEWLLDEDNVEIRQLIIQTCGYDRICQQLGAIELDSWREYTLLKIDDIDIEAMVLLKMTCPSTAHIHILRVPPEMTSAEAAITWVNHGIHPDKFAVQT
;
A
#
# COMPACT_ATOMS: atom_id res chain seq x y z
N MET A 1 20.92 -29.02 16.90
CA MET A 1 20.60 -30.31 17.55
C MET A 1 20.84 -31.42 16.54
N THR A 2 21.50 -32.50 16.91
CA THR A 2 21.68 -33.65 15.99
C THR A 2 20.37 -34.44 15.85
N GLN A 3 20.23 -35.20 14.76
CA GLN A 3 19.03 -36.03 14.54
C GLN A 3 18.89 -37.14 15.59
N GLN A 4 20.03 -37.66 16.07
CA GLN A 4 20.03 -38.65 17.12
C GLN A 4 19.59 -38.05 18.46
N GLU A 5 20.05 -36.84 18.80
CA GLU A 5 19.59 -36.10 19.98
C GLU A 5 18.08 -35.86 19.96
N LEU A 6 17.52 -35.50 18.79
CA LEU A 6 16.08 -35.32 18.63
C LEU A 6 15.32 -36.63 18.83
N ALA A 7 15.77 -37.73 18.23
CA ALA A 7 15.13 -39.02 18.38
C ALA A 7 15.15 -39.51 19.83
N GLU A 8 16.27 -39.35 20.53
CA GLU A 8 16.42 -39.70 21.95
C GLU A 8 15.56 -38.79 22.85
N LEU A 9 15.46 -37.50 22.54
CA LEU A 9 14.56 -36.58 23.22
C LEU A 9 13.11 -37.05 23.06
N ILE A 10 12.68 -37.37 21.85
CA ILE A 10 11.31 -37.85 21.58
C ILE A 10 11.03 -39.16 22.32
N ASP A 11 11.91 -40.17 22.25
CA ASP A 11 11.71 -41.45 22.96
C ASP A 11 11.65 -41.26 24.49
N ARG A 12 12.52 -40.41 25.06
CA ARG A 12 12.48 -40.12 26.49
C ARG A 12 11.19 -39.42 26.91
N THR A 13 10.67 -38.56 26.05
CA THR A 13 9.50 -37.72 26.36
C THR A 13 8.17 -38.40 26.06
N SER A 14 8.13 -39.32 25.09
CA SER A 14 6.95 -40.15 24.82
C SER A 14 6.68 -41.11 25.99
N ARG A 15 7.74 -41.65 26.61
CA ARG A 15 7.60 -42.54 27.80
C ARG A 15 6.99 -41.85 29.03
N SER A 16 7.26 -40.56 29.23
CA SER A 16 6.71 -39.85 30.38
C SER A 16 5.24 -39.46 30.18
N ASN A 17 4.78 -39.34 28.93
CA ASN A 17 3.43 -38.90 28.56
C ASN A 17 2.98 -37.56 29.19
N THR A 18 3.90 -36.74 29.71
CA THR A 18 3.57 -35.48 30.41
C THR A 18 3.75 -34.24 29.54
N ILE A 19 4.46 -34.34 28.42
CA ILE A 19 4.80 -33.16 27.61
C ILE A 19 3.58 -32.69 26.83
N THR A 20 3.26 -31.41 26.98
CA THR A 20 2.18 -30.73 26.26
C THR A 20 2.69 -29.62 25.35
N SER A 21 3.97 -29.27 25.44
CA SER A 21 4.62 -28.26 24.60
C SER A 21 6.03 -28.73 24.24
N LEU A 22 6.36 -28.67 22.96
CA LEU A 22 7.71 -28.94 22.46
C LEU A 22 8.14 -27.80 21.54
N ASP A 23 9.27 -27.18 21.88
CA ASP A 23 9.88 -26.10 21.11
C ASP A 23 11.24 -26.54 20.61
N LEU A 24 11.38 -26.56 19.29
CA LEU A 24 12.58 -26.91 18.54
C LEU A 24 12.97 -25.77 17.60
N THR A 25 12.72 -24.52 18.00
CA THR A 25 13.13 -23.33 17.25
C THR A 25 14.65 -23.31 17.08
N ASP A 26 15.13 -22.85 15.91
CA ASP A 26 16.56 -22.64 15.63
C ASP A 26 17.45 -23.90 15.81
N CYS A 27 16.89 -25.09 15.62
CA CYS A 27 17.60 -26.35 15.87
C CYS A 27 18.38 -26.88 14.65
N GLU A 28 18.30 -26.18 13.51
CA GLU A 28 18.85 -26.56 12.20
C GLU A 28 18.32 -27.90 11.65
N LEU A 29 17.10 -28.28 12.02
CA LEU A 29 16.51 -29.56 11.62
C LEU A 29 16.25 -29.64 10.12
N SER A 30 16.76 -30.68 9.47
CA SER A 30 16.50 -30.97 8.05
C SER A 30 15.26 -31.83 7.83
N TYR A 31 14.90 -32.67 8.79
CA TYR A 31 13.67 -33.44 8.81
C TYR A 31 13.21 -33.67 10.25
N LEU A 32 11.95 -34.07 10.40
CA LEU A 32 11.33 -34.47 11.65
C LEU A 32 11.06 -35.98 11.61
N PRO A 33 11.50 -36.78 12.60
CA PRO A 33 11.33 -38.24 12.57
C PRO A 33 9.87 -38.64 12.79
N ASP A 34 9.46 -39.79 12.27
CA ASP A 34 8.09 -40.31 12.42
C ASP A 34 7.68 -40.49 13.90
N SER A 35 8.65 -40.74 14.79
CA SER A 35 8.42 -40.86 16.23
C SER A 35 7.82 -39.61 16.87
N ILE A 36 7.85 -38.44 16.21
CA ILE A 36 7.13 -37.25 16.70
C ILE A 36 5.65 -37.55 16.97
N GLY A 37 5.05 -38.44 16.17
CA GLY A 37 3.64 -38.84 16.31
C GLY A 37 3.33 -39.61 17.60
N GLU A 38 4.34 -40.03 18.37
CA GLU A 38 4.17 -40.67 19.68
C GLU A 38 3.84 -39.66 20.79
N LEU A 39 4.11 -38.37 20.59
CA LEU A 39 3.89 -37.31 21.58
C LEU A 39 2.42 -36.85 21.62
N ILE A 40 1.50 -37.80 21.75
CA ILE A 40 0.04 -37.64 21.59
C ILE A 40 -0.61 -36.61 22.52
N ASN A 41 0.08 -36.22 23.60
CA ASN A 41 -0.39 -35.21 24.56
C ASN A 41 0.03 -33.78 24.21
N LEU A 42 0.80 -33.59 23.12
CA LEU A 42 1.21 -32.27 22.66
C LEU A 42 -0.01 -31.40 22.30
N LYS A 43 0.04 -30.17 22.82
CA LYS A 43 -0.87 -29.06 22.52
C LYS A 43 -0.16 -27.97 21.72
N TYR A 44 1.13 -27.83 21.88
CA TYR A 44 1.95 -26.82 21.21
C TYR A 44 3.19 -27.48 20.62
N LEU A 45 3.40 -27.31 19.32
CA LEU A 45 4.61 -27.76 18.63
C LEU A 45 5.19 -26.58 17.85
N ILE A 46 6.41 -26.19 18.23
CA ILE A 46 7.12 -25.06 17.63
C ILE A 46 8.36 -25.59 16.89
N LEU A 47 8.38 -25.39 15.58
CA LEU A 47 9.42 -25.84 14.65
C LEU A 47 9.98 -24.66 13.83
N THR A 48 9.84 -23.44 14.37
CA THR A 48 10.22 -22.18 13.73
C THR A 48 11.70 -22.17 13.33
N ASN A 49 12.00 -21.59 12.17
CA ASN A 49 13.36 -21.32 11.71
C ASN A 49 14.26 -22.57 11.70
N ASN A 50 13.81 -23.59 10.98
CA ASN A 50 14.57 -24.82 10.70
C ASN A 50 14.79 -24.95 9.18
N ARG A 51 15.22 -26.14 8.73
CA ARG A 51 15.47 -26.45 7.32
C ARG A 51 14.55 -27.59 6.84
N LEU A 52 13.37 -27.74 7.45
CA LEU A 52 12.44 -28.82 7.15
C LEU A 52 11.91 -28.67 5.72
N GLU A 53 12.08 -29.71 4.91
CA GLU A 53 11.51 -29.77 3.55
C GLU A 53 10.14 -30.45 3.52
N GLN A 54 9.86 -31.29 4.52
CA GLN A 54 8.63 -32.04 4.67
C GLN A 54 8.28 -32.23 6.15
N ILE A 55 7.00 -32.52 6.42
CA ILE A 55 6.49 -32.95 7.72
C ILE A 55 6.01 -34.40 7.58
N PRO A 56 6.40 -35.32 8.48
CA PRO A 56 6.00 -36.72 8.39
C PRO A 56 4.49 -36.88 8.56
N ASP A 57 3.93 -37.91 7.92
CA ASP A 57 2.51 -38.26 8.03
C ASP A 57 2.07 -38.50 9.49
N SER A 58 2.99 -38.94 10.35
CA SER A 58 2.74 -39.18 11.77
C SER A 58 2.34 -37.92 12.55
N ILE A 59 2.54 -36.71 11.99
CA ILE A 59 2.04 -35.46 12.60
C ILE A 59 0.53 -35.54 12.88
N GLY A 60 -0.23 -36.24 12.02
CA GLY A 60 -1.67 -36.41 12.18
C GLY A 60 -2.08 -37.22 13.42
N ASN A 61 -1.14 -37.87 14.11
CA ASN A 61 -1.40 -38.57 15.38
C ASN A 61 -1.51 -37.60 16.57
N LEU A 62 -1.02 -36.36 16.42
CA LEU A 62 -1.04 -35.33 17.47
C LEU A 62 -2.43 -34.68 17.60
N VAL A 63 -3.48 -35.50 17.78
CA VAL A 63 -4.88 -35.04 17.74
C VAL A 63 -5.24 -34.00 18.80
N ASN A 64 -4.42 -33.86 19.86
CA ASN A 64 -4.57 -32.86 20.91
C ASN A 64 -3.91 -31.50 20.59
N LEU A 65 -3.22 -31.41 19.44
CA LEU A 65 -2.47 -30.22 19.06
C LEU A 65 -3.41 -29.03 18.84
N CYS A 66 -3.11 -27.93 19.52
CA CYS A 66 -3.85 -26.66 19.46
C CYS A 66 -3.11 -25.62 18.63
N GLN A 67 -1.78 -25.63 18.63
CA GLN A 67 -0.95 -24.71 17.85
C GLN A 67 0.20 -25.44 17.19
N LEU A 68 0.41 -25.15 15.91
CA LEU A 68 1.52 -25.65 15.12
C LEU A 68 2.22 -24.48 14.43
N HIS A 69 3.50 -24.30 14.78
CA HIS A 69 4.37 -23.24 14.24
C HIS A 69 5.42 -23.89 13.35
N LEU A 70 5.36 -23.62 12.05
CA LEU A 70 6.20 -24.20 11.00
C LEU A 70 6.85 -23.13 10.12
N GLN A 71 6.76 -21.86 10.51
CA GLN A 71 7.29 -20.74 9.76
C GLN A 71 8.81 -20.78 9.60
N ARG A 72 9.31 -20.14 8.54
CA ARG A 72 10.74 -20.09 8.19
C ARG A 72 11.34 -21.50 8.06
N ASN A 73 10.76 -22.30 7.19
CA ASN A 73 11.27 -23.62 6.80
C ASN A 73 11.37 -23.66 5.26
N LYS A 74 11.49 -24.87 4.68
CA LYS A 74 11.57 -25.11 3.24
C LYS A 74 10.43 -26.01 2.75
N LEU A 75 9.29 -26.00 3.45
CA LEU A 75 8.18 -26.91 3.17
C LEU A 75 7.60 -26.63 1.80
N SER A 76 7.52 -27.66 0.95
CA SER A 76 6.90 -27.57 -0.38
C SER A 76 5.43 -28.01 -0.40
N SER A 77 5.03 -28.81 0.59
CA SER A 77 3.67 -29.30 0.79
C SER A 77 3.43 -29.64 2.27
N LEU A 78 2.17 -29.93 2.61
CA LEU A 78 1.77 -30.51 3.88
C LEU A 78 1.23 -31.93 3.65
N PRO A 79 1.43 -32.87 4.59
CA PRO A 79 0.81 -34.18 4.51
C PRO A 79 -0.71 -34.08 4.66
N ASP A 80 -1.46 -34.94 3.97
CA ASP A 80 -2.92 -35.03 4.09
C ASP A 80 -3.37 -35.34 5.54
N SER A 81 -2.50 -35.97 6.32
CA SER A 81 -2.75 -36.28 7.72
C SER A 81 -2.88 -35.05 8.60
N ILE A 82 -2.43 -33.86 8.16
CA ILE A 82 -2.59 -32.59 8.88
C ILE A 82 -4.05 -32.33 9.22
N ALA A 83 -4.99 -32.77 8.37
CA ALA A 83 -6.42 -32.62 8.56
C ALA A 83 -7.00 -33.46 9.72
N ARG A 84 -6.19 -34.32 10.36
CA ARG A 84 -6.55 -35.06 11.58
C ARG A 84 -6.37 -34.23 12.86
N LEU A 85 -5.70 -33.08 12.78
CA LEU A 85 -5.47 -32.17 13.91
C LEU A 85 -6.73 -31.37 14.29
N VAL A 86 -7.84 -32.05 14.59
CA VAL A 86 -9.18 -31.46 14.77
C VAL A 86 -9.27 -30.46 15.94
N ASN A 87 -8.25 -30.39 16.80
CA ASN A 87 -8.14 -29.43 17.89
C ASN A 87 -7.34 -28.17 17.55
N LEU A 88 -6.74 -28.10 16.36
CA LEU A 88 -5.88 -27.01 15.94
C LEU A 88 -6.65 -25.70 15.84
N ARG A 89 -6.07 -24.65 16.43
CA ARG A 89 -6.62 -23.28 16.49
C ARG A 89 -5.73 -22.28 15.77
N PHE A 90 -4.43 -22.56 15.73
CA PHE A 90 -3.42 -21.70 15.13
C PHE A 90 -2.47 -22.55 14.29
N LEU A 91 -2.27 -22.15 13.04
CA LEU A 91 -1.35 -22.77 12.10
C LEU A 91 -0.51 -21.66 11.44
N SER A 92 0.80 -21.66 11.71
CA SER A 92 1.73 -20.72 11.09
C SER A 92 2.66 -21.45 10.12
N LEU A 93 2.65 -21.01 8.87
CA LEU A 93 3.35 -21.61 7.74
C LEU A 93 4.09 -20.57 6.89
N HIS A 94 4.15 -19.32 7.35
CA HIS A 94 4.73 -18.24 6.59
C HIS A 94 6.24 -18.43 6.33
N ASN A 95 6.75 -17.85 5.24
CA ASN A 95 8.14 -18.04 4.79
C ASN A 95 8.48 -19.53 4.56
N ASN A 96 7.76 -20.17 3.65
CA ASN A 96 8.00 -21.54 3.16
C ASN A 96 7.91 -21.57 1.62
N ASN A 97 7.87 -22.76 1.03
CA ASN A 97 7.82 -22.98 -0.42
C ASN A 97 6.51 -23.68 -0.83
N LEU A 98 5.42 -23.53 -0.06
CA LEU A 98 4.18 -24.25 -0.29
C LEU A 98 3.57 -23.86 -1.63
N SER A 99 3.29 -24.85 -2.47
CA SER A 99 2.65 -24.68 -3.78
C SER A 99 1.13 -24.90 -3.73
N ALA A 100 0.66 -25.66 -2.74
CA ALA A 100 -0.75 -25.94 -2.48
C ALA A 100 -1.02 -26.22 -0.99
N LEU A 101 -2.27 -26.04 -0.58
CA LEU A 101 -2.79 -26.59 0.67
C LEU A 101 -3.49 -27.93 0.39
N PRO A 102 -3.51 -28.89 1.34
CA PRO A 102 -4.28 -30.11 1.19
C PRO A 102 -5.78 -29.85 0.97
N ASP A 103 -6.40 -30.60 0.05
CA ASP A 103 -7.84 -30.48 -0.26
C ASP A 103 -8.74 -30.71 0.96
N ASN A 104 -8.23 -31.37 1.99
CA ASN A 104 -8.95 -31.70 3.20
C ASN A 104 -8.71 -30.73 4.37
N ILE A 105 -8.03 -29.60 4.15
CA ILE A 105 -7.74 -28.59 5.20
C ILE A 105 -9.01 -28.12 5.93
N GLY A 106 -10.15 -28.09 5.22
CA GLY A 106 -11.47 -27.78 5.78
C GLY A 106 -11.97 -28.68 6.90
N LYS A 107 -11.28 -29.77 7.26
CA LYS A 107 -11.60 -30.59 8.45
C LYS A 107 -11.16 -29.96 9.76
N LEU A 108 -10.32 -28.93 9.73
CA LEU A 108 -9.76 -28.25 10.91
C LEU A 108 -10.74 -27.21 11.49
N LEU A 109 -11.94 -27.66 11.84
CA LEU A 109 -13.11 -26.81 12.18
C LEU A 109 -12.91 -25.87 13.40
N LYS A 110 -11.82 -26.01 14.15
CA LYS A 110 -11.46 -25.14 15.28
C LYS A 110 -10.42 -24.08 14.94
N LEU A 111 -9.89 -24.07 13.71
CA LEU A 111 -8.92 -23.06 13.27
C LEU A 111 -9.53 -21.66 13.40
N ALA A 112 -8.77 -20.78 14.04
CA ALA A 112 -9.09 -19.39 14.26
C ALA A 112 -8.11 -18.45 13.55
N ARG A 113 -6.87 -18.90 13.29
CA ARG A 113 -5.85 -18.15 12.58
C ARG A 113 -4.98 -19.04 11.72
N ILE A 114 -4.74 -18.61 10.47
CA ILE A 114 -3.80 -19.22 9.54
C ILE A 114 -2.89 -18.12 8.99
N GLU A 115 -1.57 -18.34 9.08
CA GLU A 115 -0.55 -17.47 8.49
C GLU A 115 0.16 -18.25 7.38
N LEU A 116 0.06 -17.76 6.15
CA LEU A 116 0.64 -18.39 4.96
C LEU A 116 1.52 -17.45 4.17
N GLU A 117 1.74 -16.21 4.62
CA GLU A 117 2.46 -15.19 3.87
C GLU A 117 3.85 -15.64 3.40
N ASN A 118 4.28 -15.15 2.23
CA ASN A 118 5.53 -15.55 1.58
C ASN A 118 5.61 -17.07 1.32
N ASN A 119 4.68 -17.57 0.50
CA ASN A 119 4.68 -18.92 -0.06
C ASN A 119 4.41 -18.84 -1.58
N GLN A 120 4.14 -19.97 -2.23
CA GLN A 120 3.98 -20.06 -3.69
C GLN A 120 2.61 -20.61 -4.09
N LEU A 121 1.58 -20.38 -3.26
CA LEU A 121 0.23 -20.89 -3.52
C LEU A 121 -0.34 -20.28 -4.80
N THR A 122 -0.82 -21.13 -5.70
CA THR A 122 -1.47 -20.70 -6.97
C THR A 122 -2.99 -20.71 -6.89
N ALA A 123 -3.56 -21.48 -5.96
CA ALA A 123 -4.98 -21.56 -5.65
C ALA A 123 -5.21 -21.98 -4.19
N LEU A 124 -6.42 -21.75 -3.69
CA LEU A 124 -6.91 -22.32 -2.43
C LEU A 124 -7.91 -23.46 -2.74
N PRO A 125 -7.94 -24.53 -1.93
CA PRO A 125 -8.95 -25.57 -2.06
C PRO A 125 -10.33 -25.04 -1.64
N GLU A 126 -11.40 -25.51 -2.29
CA GLU A 126 -12.79 -25.16 -1.93
C GLU A 126 -13.15 -25.53 -0.48
N SER A 127 -12.43 -26.48 0.12
CA SER A 127 -12.66 -26.85 1.51
C SER A 127 -12.28 -25.75 2.50
N ILE A 128 -11.52 -24.72 2.10
CA ILE A 128 -11.15 -23.61 2.97
C ILE A 128 -12.39 -22.93 3.58
N GLY A 129 -13.48 -22.81 2.81
CA GLY A 129 -14.73 -22.23 3.27
C GLY A 129 -15.43 -22.99 4.40
N ARG A 130 -15.00 -24.20 4.75
CA ARG A 130 -15.51 -24.95 5.91
C ARG A 130 -14.96 -24.44 7.24
N LEU A 131 -13.92 -23.62 7.23
CA LEU A 131 -13.27 -23.08 8.43
C LEU A 131 -14.06 -21.91 9.03
N ILE A 132 -15.34 -22.12 9.34
CA ILE A 132 -16.29 -21.08 9.76
C ILE A 132 -15.94 -20.36 11.09
N LYS A 133 -14.91 -20.82 11.81
CA LYS A 133 -14.38 -20.17 13.02
C LYS A 133 -13.13 -19.31 12.76
N LEU A 134 -12.63 -19.31 11.52
CA LEU A 134 -11.45 -18.56 11.13
C LEU A 134 -11.71 -17.07 11.27
N LYS A 135 -10.82 -16.39 11.98
CA LYS A 135 -10.87 -14.94 12.25
C LYS A 135 -9.77 -14.19 11.50
N GLU A 136 -8.63 -14.83 11.28
CA GLU A 136 -7.47 -14.23 10.64
C GLU A 136 -6.92 -15.19 9.58
N LEU A 137 -6.82 -14.69 8.34
CA LEU A 137 -6.26 -15.42 7.22
C LEU A 137 -5.27 -14.50 6.51
N ASN A 138 -3.97 -14.78 6.64
CA ASN A 138 -2.94 -14.09 5.90
C ASN A 138 -2.47 -14.94 4.71
N LEU A 139 -2.69 -14.42 3.51
CA LEU A 139 -2.33 -14.98 2.21
C LEU A 139 -1.54 -13.96 1.37
N SER A 140 -0.83 -13.04 2.02
CA SER A 140 0.00 -12.08 1.31
C SER A 140 1.21 -12.75 0.63
N ASN A 141 1.68 -12.11 -0.44
CA ASN A 141 2.84 -12.54 -1.22
C ASN A 141 2.77 -14.03 -1.62
N GLN A 142 1.74 -14.36 -2.39
CA GLN A 142 1.56 -15.68 -3.03
C GLN A 142 1.53 -15.51 -4.57
N GLN A 143 1.03 -16.53 -5.26
CA GLN A 143 0.81 -16.54 -6.70
C GLN A 143 -0.67 -16.74 -7.04
N LEU A 144 -1.59 -16.35 -6.15
CA LEU A 144 -3.03 -16.60 -6.31
C LEU A 144 -3.56 -15.78 -7.48
N THR A 145 -4.25 -16.45 -8.41
CA THR A 145 -4.90 -15.81 -9.57
C THR A 145 -6.40 -15.61 -9.38
N LYS A 146 -7.00 -16.38 -8.47
CA LYS A 146 -8.41 -16.33 -8.07
C LYS A 146 -8.58 -16.83 -6.63
N LEU A 147 -9.71 -16.49 -6.02
CA LEU A 147 -10.20 -17.11 -4.80
C LEU A 147 -11.36 -18.06 -5.12
N PRO A 148 -11.54 -19.15 -4.36
CA PRO A 148 -12.74 -19.98 -4.44
C PRO A 148 -13.97 -19.21 -3.94
N GLU A 149 -15.15 -19.49 -4.47
CA GLU A 149 -16.42 -18.85 -4.02
C GLU A 149 -16.68 -19.14 -2.54
N SER A 150 -16.29 -20.32 -2.08
CA SER A 150 -16.41 -20.74 -0.68
C SER A 150 -15.65 -19.86 0.32
N ILE A 151 -14.76 -18.95 -0.13
CA ILE A 151 -14.14 -17.95 0.76
C ILE A 151 -15.21 -17.12 1.47
N GLY A 152 -16.36 -16.87 0.83
CA GLY A 152 -17.49 -16.13 1.41
C GLY A 152 -18.15 -16.84 2.60
N ASN A 153 -17.88 -18.14 2.82
CA ASN A 153 -18.42 -18.90 3.95
C ASN A 153 -17.67 -18.63 5.26
N LEU A 154 -16.53 -17.93 5.23
CA LEU A 154 -15.73 -17.60 6.41
C LEU A 154 -16.35 -16.46 7.23
N THR A 155 -17.62 -16.56 7.60
CA THR A 155 -18.41 -15.47 8.21
C THR A 155 -17.93 -14.98 9.59
N ALA A 156 -16.95 -15.67 10.20
CA ALA A 156 -16.26 -15.22 11.41
C ALA A 156 -14.99 -14.39 11.15
N LEU A 157 -14.59 -14.23 9.89
CA LEU A 157 -13.35 -13.58 9.49
C LEU A 157 -13.38 -12.09 9.85
N ILE A 158 -12.28 -11.63 10.45
CA ILE A 158 -12.06 -10.27 10.92
C ILE A 158 -10.99 -9.61 10.06
N ASN A 159 -9.91 -10.34 9.75
CA ASN A 159 -8.81 -9.85 8.93
C ASN A 159 -8.55 -10.81 7.76
N LEU A 160 -8.50 -10.27 6.55
CA LEU A 160 -8.11 -10.98 5.34
C LEU A 160 -7.03 -10.18 4.62
N ASP A 161 -5.83 -10.73 4.59
CA ASP A 161 -4.70 -10.15 3.87
C ASP A 161 -4.42 -10.98 2.61
N LEU A 162 -4.53 -10.32 1.45
CA LEU A 162 -4.32 -10.85 0.11
C LEU A 162 -3.35 -9.97 -0.69
N ASN A 163 -2.55 -9.15 -0.02
CA ASN A 163 -1.58 -8.27 -0.66
C ASN A 163 -0.60 -9.04 -1.54
N GLN A 164 -0.06 -8.40 -2.57
CA GLN A 164 1.00 -8.93 -3.43
C GLN A 164 0.64 -10.31 -4.02
N ASN A 165 -0.46 -10.34 -4.76
CA ASN A 165 -0.96 -11.52 -5.45
C ASN A 165 -1.20 -11.23 -6.93
N LYS A 166 -1.81 -12.16 -7.65
CA LYS A 166 -2.15 -12.02 -9.08
C LYS A 166 -3.67 -12.04 -9.30
N LEU A 167 -4.45 -11.65 -8.30
CA LEU A 167 -5.91 -11.67 -8.38
C LEU A 167 -6.39 -10.70 -9.45
N THR A 168 -7.24 -11.19 -10.35
CA THR A 168 -7.86 -10.37 -11.41
C THR A 168 -9.29 -9.96 -11.08
N GLN A 169 -9.93 -10.70 -10.19
CA GLN A 169 -11.29 -10.47 -9.69
C GLN A 169 -11.44 -11.07 -8.29
N LEU A 170 -12.44 -10.60 -7.55
CA LEU A 170 -12.91 -11.22 -6.31
C LEU A 170 -14.23 -11.96 -6.56
N PRO A 171 -14.48 -13.11 -5.90
CA PRO A 171 -15.79 -13.74 -5.94
C PRO A 171 -16.83 -12.82 -5.30
N GLN A 172 -18.05 -12.79 -5.84
CA GLN A 172 -19.13 -11.95 -5.29
C GLN A 172 -19.45 -12.32 -3.84
N ASP A 173 -19.31 -13.60 -3.48
CA ASP A 173 -19.52 -14.11 -2.12
C ASP A 173 -18.56 -13.56 -1.07
N ILE A 174 -17.44 -12.91 -1.45
CA ILE A 174 -16.58 -12.22 -0.47
C ILE A 174 -17.36 -11.16 0.33
N THR A 175 -18.45 -10.64 -0.24
CA THR A 175 -19.35 -9.68 0.39
C THR A 175 -20.21 -10.28 1.51
N ASN A 176 -20.18 -11.60 1.70
CA ASN A 176 -20.82 -12.29 2.83
C ASN A 176 -20.00 -12.20 4.14
N LEU A 177 -18.76 -11.71 4.08
CA LEU A 177 -17.85 -11.58 5.22
C LEU A 177 -18.20 -10.37 6.10
N THR A 178 -19.43 -10.31 6.61
CA THR A 178 -19.99 -9.12 7.28
C THR A 178 -19.30 -8.71 8.59
N LYS A 179 -18.42 -9.56 9.15
CA LYS A 179 -17.59 -9.25 10.34
C LYS A 179 -16.19 -8.73 10.00
N LEU A 180 -15.84 -8.68 8.71
CA LEU A 180 -14.53 -8.27 8.26
C LEU A 180 -14.28 -6.81 8.61
N LYS A 181 -13.14 -6.54 9.25
CA LYS A 181 -12.68 -5.21 9.65
C LYS A 181 -11.56 -4.70 8.75
N THR A 182 -10.71 -5.61 8.28
CA THR A 182 -9.60 -5.26 7.41
C THR A 182 -9.56 -6.20 6.21
N LEU A 183 -9.55 -5.61 5.02
CA LEU A 183 -9.36 -6.29 3.75
C LEU A 183 -8.17 -5.66 3.01
N GLU A 184 -7.08 -6.41 2.90
CA GLU A 184 -5.86 -5.96 2.23
C GLU A 184 -5.74 -6.64 0.87
N LEU A 185 -5.68 -5.86 -0.20
CA LEU A 185 -5.70 -6.30 -1.59
C LEU A 185 -4.67 -5.56 -2.45
N SER A 186 -3.74 -4.84 -1.82
CA SER A 186 -2.73 -4.04 -2.50
C SER A 186 -1.78 -4.92 -3.34
N GLY A 187 -1.32 -4.41 -4.48
CA GLY A 187 -0.42 -5.15 -5.38
C GLY A 187 -1.09 -6.37 -6.01
N ASN A 188 -2.27 -6.18 -6.59
CA ASN A 188 -3.00 -7.20 -7.34
C ASN A 188 -3.28 -6.70 -8.77
N GLN A 189 -4.17 -7.38 -9.50
CA GLN A 189 -4.57 -7.02 -10.87
C GLN A 189 -6.08 -6.82 -11.00
N LEU A 190 -6.75 -6.43 -9.91
CA LEU A 190 -8.20 -6.27 -9.85
C LEU A 190 -8.64 -5.16 -10.81
N LYS A 191 -9.63 -5.46 -11.65
CA LYS A 191 -10.24 -4.47 -12.57
C LYS A 191 -11.50 -3.82 -11.99
N GLU A 192 -12.17 -4.54 -11.10
CA GLU A 192 -13.39 -4.10 -10.42
C GLU A 192 -13.49 -4.72 -9.03
N LEU A 193 -14.30 -4.09 -8.19
CA LEU A 193 -14.76 -4.66 -6.92
C LEU A 193 -16.16 -5.28 -7.11
N PRO A 194 -16.55 -6.26 -6.28
CA PRO A 194 -17.92 -6.74 -6.22
C PRO A 194 -18.94 -5.62 -6.04
N ASP A 195 -20.07 -5.68 -6.76
CA ASP A 195 -21.10 -4.62 -6.73
C ASP A 195 -21.68 -4.39 -5.34
N ARG A 196 -21.61 -5.40 -4.47
CA ARG A 196 -22.10 -5.35 -3.09
C ARG A 196 -20.99 -5.23 -2.05
N ILE A 197 -19.85 -4.63 -2.38
CA ILE A 197 -18.74 -4.43 -1.41
C ILE A 197 -19.21 -3.72 -0.14
N GLY A 198 -20.21 -2.83 -0.26
CA GLY A 198 -20.90 -2.18 0.86
C GLY A 198 -21.51 -3.09 1.92
N ASN A 199 -21.71 -4.38 1.65
CA ASN A 199 -22.20 -5.35 2.63
C ASN A 199 -21.19 -5.63 3.76
N LEU A 200 -19.92 -5.25 3.58
CA LEU A 200 -18.87 -5.38 4.60
C LEU A 200 -19.01 -4.27 5.67
N ILE A 201 -20.15 -4.26 6.36
CA ILE A 201 -20.58 -3.17 7.26
C ILE A 201 -19.66 -2.93 8.47
N GLU A 202 -18.79 -3.89 8.81
CA GLU A 202 -17.79 -3.77 9.88
C GLU A 202 -16.42 -3.27 9.39
N LEU A 203 -16.25 -3.04 8.09
CA LEU A 203 -14.95 -2.73 7.49
C LEU A 203 -14.45 -1.35 7.95
N THR A 204 -13.23 -1.33 8.47
CA THR A 204 -12.51 -0.13 8.92
C THR A 204 -11.31 0.20 8.04
N GLY A 205 -10.73 -0.80 7.38
CA GLY A 205 -9.61 -0.61 6.43
C GLY A 205 -9.83 -1.40 5.15
N LEU A 206 -9.73 -0.71 4.01
CA LEU A 206 -9.77 -1.29 2.67
C LEU A 206 -8.56 -0.80 1.89
N PHE A 207 -7.61 -1.69 1.61
CA PHE A 207 -6.36 -1.33 0.96
C PHE A 207 -6.30 -1.92 -0.45
N LEU A 208 -6.28 -1.06 -1.47
CA LEU A 208 -6.39 -1.43 -2.89
C LEU A 208 -5.27 -0.83 -3.75
N ALA A 209 -4.21 -0.33 -3.12
CA ALA A 209 -3.03 0.24 -3.77
C ALA A 209 -2.48 -0.66 -4.88
N GLY A 210 -2.05 -0.11 -6.02
CA GLY A 210 -1.38 -0.88 -7.07
C GLY A 210 -2.26 -1.97 -7.69
N ASN A 211 -3.47 -1.60 -8.14
CA ASN A 211 -4.39 -2.47 -8.86
C ASN A 211 -4.69 -1.91 -10.27
N LYS A 212 -5.76 -2.40 -10.92
CA LYS A 212 -6.18 -1.95 -12.26
C LYS A 212 -7.63 -1.44 -12.23
N LEU A 213 -8.10 -0.93 -11.08
CA LEU A 213 -9.48 -0.49 -10.90
C LEU A 213 -9.77 0.72 -11.79
N GLU A 214 -10.81 0.64 -12.62
CA GLU A 214 -11.26 1.74 -13.48
C GLU A 214 -12.40 2.55 -12.86
N LYS A 215 -13.16 1.92 -11.97
CA LYS A 215 -14.29 2.51 -11.24
C LYS A 215 -14.48 1.85 -9.88
N LEU A 216 -15.18 2.53 -8.99
CA LEU A 216 -15.70 1.95 -7.74
C LEU A 216 -17.21 1.75 -7.85
N PRO A 217 -17.78 0.69 -7.28
CA PRO A 217 -19.23 0.51 -7.21
C PRO A 217 -19.84 1.53 -6.25
N ASN A 218 -21.09 1.95 -6.49
CA ASN A 218 -21.78 2.89 -5.62
C ASN A 218 -21.90 2.39 -4.17
N SER A 219 -21.97 1.08 -3.95
CA SER A 219 -22.04 0.48 -2.61
C SER A 219 -20.80 0.74 -1.75
N ILE A 220 -19.70 1.27 -2.31
CA ILE A 220 -18.55 1.72 -1.51
C ILE A 220 -18.98 2.71 -0.42
N GLY A 221 -19.99 3.55 -0.70
CA GLY A 221 -20.50 4.53 0.27
C GLY A 221 -21.24 3.92 1.46
N ASP A 222 -21.59 2.64 1.42
CA ASP A 222 -22.28 1.95 2.52
C ASP A 222 -21.30 1.48 3.61
N LEU A 223 -19.99 1.56 3.37
CA LEU A 223 -18.91 1.24 4.33
C LEU A 223 -18.78 2.32 5.41
N SER A 224 -19.86 2.55 6.18
CA SER A 224 -19.98 3.63 7.16
C SER A 224 -18.98 3.61 8.31
N LYS A 225 -18.24 2.49 8.50
CA LYS A 225 -17.17 2.35 9.49
C LYS A 225 -15.76 2.54 8.93
N LEU A 226 -15.62 2.76 7.63
CA LEU A 226 -14.33 2.85 6.96
C LEU A 226 -13.55 4.07 7.47
N VAL A 227 -12.29 3.84 7.85
CA VAL A 227 -11.36 4.84 8.39
C VAL A 227 -10.20 5.07 7.41
N GLY A 228 -9.68 3.99 6.82
CA GLY A 228 -8.62 4.05 5.82
C GLY A 228 -9.05 3.42 4.49
N LEU A 229 -8.83 4.15 3.40
CA LEU A 229 -9.04 3.70 2.02
C LEU A 229 -7.82 4.09 1.17
N THR A 230 -7.07 3.09 0.69
CA THR A 230 -6.00 3.33 -0.29
C THR A 230 -6.44 2.88 -1.67
N LEU A 231 -6.29 3.76 -2.64
CA LEU A 231 -6.64 3.56 -4.04
C LEU A 231 -5.50 4.02 -4.95
N ASP A 232 -4.33 4.31 -4.39
CA ASP A 232 -3.15 4.76 -5.12
C ASP A 232 -2.73 3.75 -6.20
N TYR A 233 -2.13 4.25 -7.27
CA TYR A 233 -1.66 3.49 -8.42
C TYR A 233 -2.73 2.55 -9.00
N ASN A 234 -3.91 3.12 -9.30
CA ASN A 234 -5.01 2.46 -10.02
C ASN A 234 -5.26 3.14 -11.38
N ARG A 235 -6.46 2.96 -11.94
CA ARG A 235 -6.86 3.54 -13.25
C ARG A 235 -8.19 4.29 -13.13
N LEU A 236 -8.51 4.79 -11.94
CA LEU A 236 -9.79 5.42 -11.67
C LEU A 236 -9.92 6.70 -12.49
N THR A 237 -10.98 6.80 -13.30
CA THR A 237 -11.28 8.03 -14.05
C THR A 237 -12.22 8.97 -13.30
N SER A 238 -12.95 8.43 -12.33
CA SER A 238 -13.91 9.16 -11.48
C SER A 238 -14.15 8.41 -10.17
N LEU A 239 -14.60 9.13 -9.15
CA LEU A 239 -15.15 8.54 -7.92
C LEU A 239 -16.69 8.61 -7.97
N PRO A 240 -17.42 7.62 -7.42
CA PRO A 240 -18.87 7.69 -7.33
C PRO A 240 -19.30 8.74 -6.29
N ASP A 241 -20.47 9.37 -6.49
CA ASP A 241 -21.00 10.36 -5.53
C ASP A 241 -21.18 9.76 -4.12
N SER A 242 -21.40 8.44 -4.03
CA SER A 242 -21.52 7.75 -2.75
C SER A 242 -20.26 7.80 -1.89
N ILE A 243 -19.09 8.18 -2.44
CA ILE A 243 -17.85 8.32 -1.66
C ILE A 243 -18.03 9.31 -0.49
N GLY A 244 -18.85 10.36 -0.69
CA GLY A 244 -19.18 11.34 0.36
C GLY A 244 -19.90 10.76 1.58
N ASN A 245 -20.43 9.53 1.51
CA ASN A 245 -21.08 8.87 2.64
C ASN A 245 -20.06 8.28 3.65
N LEU A 246 -18.77 8.21 3.29
CA LEU A 246 -17.69 7.70 4.13
C LEU A 246 -17.27 8.69 5.24
N THR A 247 -18.22 9.09 6.07
CA THR A 247 -18.07 10.16 7.08
C THR A 247 -17.07 9.88 8.21
N ARG A 248 -16.57 8.64 8.32
CA ARG A 248 -15.51 8.24 9.27
C ARG A 248 -14.13 8.10 8.64
N LEU A 249 -14.02 8.31 7.33
CA LEU A 249 -12.77 8.21 6.60
C LEU A 249 -11.83 9.32 7.08
N SER A 250 -10.65 8.94 7.55
CA SER A 250 -9.62 9.88 8.01
C SER A 250 -8.46 10.00 7.02
N TYR A 251 -8.21 8.93 6.25
CA TYR A 251 -7.11 8.84 5.30
C TYR A 251 -7.62 8.30 3.96
N LEU A 252 -7.34 9.04 2.89
CA LEU A 252 -7.69 8.70 1.52
C LEU A 252 -6.49 8.95 0.60
N ASP A 253 -5.97 7.88 0.01
CA ASP A 253 -4.91 7.97 -1.00
C ASP A 253 -5.47 7.68 -2.40
N LEU A 254 -5.31 8.64 -3.31
CA LEU A 254 -5.76 8.58 -4.70
C LEU A 254 -4.60 8.79 -5.69
N GLU A 255 -3.34 8.75 -5.22
CA GLU A 255 -2.16 8.98 -6.07
C GLU A 255 -2.16 8.10 -7.32
N GLY A 256 -1.64 8.59 -8.44
CA GLY A 256 -1.39 7.76 -9.62
C GLY A 256 -2.67 7.17 -10.22
N ASN A 257 -3.72 7.98 -10.33
CA ASN A 257 -4.98 7.63 -10.99
C ASN A 257 -5.21 8.51 -12.22
N GLN A 258 -6.40 8.47 -12.80
CA GLN A 258 -6.78 9.24 -13.99
C GLN A 258 -7.95 10.20 -13.70
N LEU A 259 -8.06 10.66 -12.45
CA LEU A 259 -9.15 11.51 -11.99
C LEU A 259 -9.07 12.89 -12.64
N ARG A 260 -10.14 13.30 -13.32
CA ARG A 260 -10.27 14.63 -13.94
C ARG A 260 -11.10 15.60 -13.10
N ALA A 261 -11.91 15.07 -12.20
CA ALA A 261 -12.73 15.81 -11.27
C ALA A 261 -12.95 14.99 -9.99
N LEU A 262 -13.27 15.70 -8.91
CA LEU A 262 -13.69 15.13 -7.64
C LEU A 262 -15.19 15.42 -7.46
N PRO A 263 -16.02 14.48 -7.00
CA PRO A 263 -17.46 14.70 -6.84
C PRO A 263 -17.75 15.67 -5.69
N GLU A 264 -18.80 16.49 -5.83
CA GLU A 264 -19.19 17.50 -4.81
C GLU A 264 -19.51 16.86 -3.45
N SER A 265 -19.93 15.60 -3.44
CA SER A 265 -20.22 14.85 -2.23
C SER A 265 -18.99 14.67 -1.32
N MET A 266 -17.76 14.81 -1.85
CA MET A 266 -16.54 14.77 -1.03
C MET A 266 -16.50 15.87 0.04
N ALA A 267 -17.28 16.96 -0.09
CA ALA A 267 -17.42 17.95 0.96
C ALA A 267 -17.95 17.39 2.30
N ASN A 268 -18.61 16.22 2.27
CA ASN A 268 -19.10 15.55 3.47
C ASN A 268 -18.02 14.76 4.22
N LEU A 269 -16.85 14.54 3.60
CA LEU A 269 -15.76 13.78 4.19
C LEU A 269 -15.08 14.55 5.32
N ARG A 270 -14.48 13.80 6.24
CA ARG A 270 -13.74 14.32 7.39
C ARG A 270 -12.28 13.84 7.39
N ILE A 271 -11.73 13.70 6.18
CA ILE A 271 -10.34 13.31 5.98
C ILE A 271 -9.40 14.42 6.45
N VAL A 272 -8.25 14.01 6.99
CA VAL A 272 -7.19 14.92 7.46
C VAL A 272 -6.12 15.06 6.39
N GLU A 273 -5.80 13.94 5.73
CA GLU A 273 -4.79 13.86 4.69
C GLU A 273 -5.43 13.31 3.41
N LEU A 274 -5.09 13.96 2.28
CA LEU A 274 -5.53 13.57 0.94
C LEU A 274 -4.34 13.59 -0.01
N ASN A 275 -4.06 12.45 -0.64
CA ASN A 275 -3.04 12.38 -1.68
C ASN A 275 -3.69 12.32 -3.06
N LEU A 276 -3.41 13.32 -3.90
CA LEU A 276 -3.94 13.51 -5.26
C LEU A 276 -2.83 13.49 -6.31
N ASN A 277 -1.58 13.21 -5.93
CA ASN A 277 -0.45 13.18 -6.86
C ASN A 277 -0.75 12.35 -8.11
N ASP A 278 -0.11 12.72 -9.22
CA ASP A 278 -0.22 11.99 -10.48
C ASP A 278 -1.67 11.75 -10.94
N ASN A 279 -2.53 12.77 -10.79
CA ASN A 279 -3.86 12.82 -11.39
C ASN A 279 -4.02 14.05 -12.31
N PRO A 280 -4.75 13.94 -13.43
CA PRO A 280 -5.01 15.05 -14.35
C PRO A 280 -6.14 15.99 -13.86
N LEU A 281 -6.13 16.37 -12.57
CA LEU A 281 -7.10 17.28 -11.97
C LEU A 281 -6.79 18.73 -12.35
N THR A 282 -7.83 19.49 -12.72
CA THR A 282 -7.71 20.93 -13.01
C THR A 282 -8.51 21.80 -12.06
N ASP A 283 -9.36 21.20 -11.23
CA ASP A 283 -10.22 21.89 -10.28
C ASP A 283 -10.09 21.24 -8.90
N LEU A 284 -9.53 22.02 -7.96
CA LEU A 284 -9.35 21.64 -6.57
C LEU A 284 -10.27 22.44 -5.63
N SER A 285 -11.22 23.22 -6.17
CA SER A 285 -12.04 24.13 -5.34
C SER A 285 -12.87 23.40 -4.29
N ILE A 286 -13.25 22.15 -4.57
CA ILE A 286 -13.99 21.31 -3.61
C ILE A 286 -13.21 21.11 -2.31
N LEU A 287 -11.87 21.13 -2.35
CA LEU A 287 -11.02 20.93 -1.17
C LEU A 287 -11.24 21.99 -0.10
N GLN A 288 -11.64 23.22 -0.49
CA GLN A 288 -11.97 24.28 0.46
C GLN A 288 -13.17 23.94 1.34
N SER A 289 -14.06 23.06 0.86
CA SER A 289 -15.28 22.65 1.56
C SER A 289 -15.04 21.50 2.52
N LEU A 290 -13.87 20.86 2.51
CA LEU A 290 -13.54 19.79 3.46
C LEU A 290 -13.18 20.40 4.84
N PRO A 291 -13.92 20.07 5.91
CA PRO A 291 -13.82 20.78 7.18
C PRO A 291 -12.58 20.44 8.02
N GLN A 292 -11.97 19.28 7.80
CA GLN A 292 -10.83 18.78 8.60
C GLN A 292 -9.56 18.54 7.77
N LEU A 293 -9.59 18.87 6.48
CA LEU A 293 -8.46 18.66 5.59
C LEU A 293 -7.32 19.60 5.95
N ASP A 294 -6.16 19.02 6.24
CA ASP A 294 -4.95 19.73 6.65
C ASP A 294 -3.88 19.62 5.56
N THR A 295 -3.56 18.39 5.15
CA THR A 295 -2.48 18.07 4.20
C THR A 295 -3.06 17.61 2.87
N VAL A 296 -2.58 18.21 1.77
CA VAL A 296 -2.97 17.82 0.40
C VAL A 296 -1.73 17.62 -0.45
N TRP A 297 -1.43 16.36 -0.79
CA TRP A 297 -0.34 16.07 -1.71
C TRP A 297 -0.81 16.21 -3.16
N PHE A 298 -0.27 17.19 -3.88
CA PHE A 298 -0.54 17.37 -5.31
C PHE A 298 0.69 17.93 -6.02
N PHE A 299 1.02 17.41 -7.20
CA PHE A 299 2.26 17.72 -7.93
C PHE A 299 3.55 17.51 -7.10
N GLY A 300 3.58 16.50 -6.23
CA GLY A 300 4.74 16.12 -5.44
C GLY A 300 5.03 17.03 -4.24
N VAL A 301 4.12 17.95 -3.90
CA VAL A 301 4.25 18.87 -2.76
C VAL A 301 3.02 18.79 -1.86
N ASP A 302 3.19 19.15 -0.60
CA ASP A 302 2.06 19.50 0.28
C ASP A 302 1.55 20.88 -0.14
N LEU A 303 0.44 20.90 -0.87
CA LEU A 303 -0.11 22.06 -1.55
C LEU A 303 -0.84 22.97 -0.55
N PRO A 304 -0.38 24.20 -0.31
CA PRO A 304 -1.01 25.09 0.65
C PRO A 304 -2.44 25.45 0.26
N ARG A 305 -3.29 25.68 1.27
CA ARG A 305 -4.73 25.95 1.11
C ARG A 305 -5.09 27.06 0.13
N ARG A 306 -4.23 28.07 -0.06
CA ARG A 306 -4.46 29.17 -1.03
C ARG A 306 -4.58 28.68 -2.49
N TYR A 307 -4.03 27.51 -2.79
CA TYR A 307 -3.98 26.92 -4.13
C TYR A 307 -5.11 25.91 -4.40
N TRP A 308 -5.97 25.65 -3.42
CA TRP A 308 -7.12 24.74 -3.53
C TRP A 308 -8.25 25.41 -4.33
N THR A 309 -7.98 25.73 -5.58
CA THR A 309 -8.85 26.43 -6.53
C THR A 309 -8.75 25.76 -7.89
N LYS A 310 -9.42 26.33 -8.90
CA LYS A 310 -9.14 25.91 -10.28
C LYS A 310 -7.73 26.33 -10.67
N LEU A 311 -7.01 25.46 -11.35
CA LEU A 311 -5.68 25.79 -11.88
C LEU A 311 -5.72 27.02 -12.80
N SER A 312 -6.82 27.22 -13.53
CA SER A 312 -7.03 28.41 -14.36
C SER A 312 -7.18 29.73 -13.57
N GLU A 313 -7.52 29.65 -12.29
CA GLU A 313 -7.68 30.78 -11.37
C GLU A 313 -6.38 31.14 -10.65
N TRP A 314 -5.32 30.37 -10.87
CA TRP A 314 -4.01 30.68 -10.32
C TRP A 314 -3.46 31.96 -10.96
N LYS A 315 -2.87 32.79 -10.11
CA LYS A 315 -2.44 34.14 -10.47
C LYS A 315 -0.92 34.19 -10.65
N PRO A 316 -0.40 34.77 -11.74
CA PRO A 316 1.04 35.01 -11.88
C PRO A 316 1.68 35.75 -10.72
N GLU A 317 0.96 36.70 -10.12
CA GLU A 317 1.45 37.49 -8.98
C GLU A 317 1.82 36.62 -7.77
N TRP A 318 1.21 35.43 -7.61
CA TRP A 318 1.54 34.52 -6.51
C TRP A 318 2.99 34.02 -6.56
N LEU A 319 3.65 34.08 -7.72
CA LEU A 319 5.06 33.75 -7.86
C LEU A 319 5.96 34.67 -7.02
N LEU A 320 5.54 35.93 -6.81
CA LEU A 320 6.31 36.95 -6.10
C LEU A 320 6.37 36.70 -4.58
N ASP A 321 5.30 36.11 -4.03
CA ASP A 321 5.15 35.84 -2.60
C ASP A 321 5.44 34.37 -2.24
N GLU A 322 5.95 33.56 -3.17
CA GLU A 322 6.16 32.13 -2.97
C GLU A 322 7.64 31.82 -2.72
N ASP A 323 7.95 31.38 -1.51
CA ASP A 323 9.30 30.99 -1.10
C ASP A 323 9.59 29.51 -1.42
N ASN A 324 8.58 28.67 -1.60
CA ASN A 324 8.74 27.26 -1.96
C ASN A 324 9.10 27.09 -3.45
N VAL A 325 10.25 26.46 -3.73
CA VAL A 325 10.81 26.29 -5.09
C VAL A 325 9.89 25.44 -5.97
N GLU A 326 9.36 24.36 -5.40
CA GLU A 326 8.51 23.39 -6.09
C GLU A 326 7.16 24.01 -6.46
N ILE A 327 6.56 24.81 -5.57
CA ILE A 327 5.33 25.54 -5.86
C ILE A 327 5.56 26.61 -6.92
N ARG A 328 6.70 27.33 -6.89
CA ARG A 328 7.04 28.27 -7.98
C ARG A 328 7.10 27.57 -9.33
N GLN A 329 7.74 26.39 -9.41
CA GLN A 329 7.76 25.59 -10.63
C GLN A 329 6.35 25.24 -11.08
N LEU A 330 5.48 24.87 -10.14
CA LEU A 330 4.09 24.54 -10.44
C LEU A 330 3.28 25.75 -10.95
N ILE A 331 3.46 26.94 -10.37
CA ILE A 331 2.84 28.18 -10.86
C ILE A 331 3.31 28.46 -12.29
N ILE A 332 4.61 28.31 -12.58
CA ILE A 332 5.17 28.53 -13.92
C ILE A 332 4.58 27.54 -14.93
N GLN A 333 4.49 26.27 -14.57
CA GLN A 333 3.90 25.23 -15.41
C GLN A 333 2.41 25.47 -15.67
N THR A 334 1.68 25.90 -14.64
CA THR A 334 0.22 26.08 -14.68
C THR A 334 -0.20 27.37 -15.38
N CYS A 335 0.38 28.50 -14.99
CA CYS A 335 0.06 29.82 -15.55
C CYS A 335 0.71 30.05 -16.92
N GLY A 336 1.84 29.40 -17.18
CA GLY A 336 2.69 29.62 -18.35
C GLY A 336 3.66 30.78 -18.16
N TYR A 337 4.93 30.53 -18.46
CA TYR A 337 6.02 31.50 -18.31
C TYR A 337 5.76 32.83 -19.04
N ASP A 338 5.35 32.80 -20.31
CA ASP A 338 5.15 34.01 -21.11
C ASP A 338 4.04 34.90 -20.53
N ARG A 339 2.95 34.28 -20.05
CA ARG A 339 1.85 34.98 -19.38
C ARG A 339 2.34 35.64 -18.09
N ILE A 340 3.19 34.95 -17.32
CA ILE A 340 3.77 35.51 -16.10
C ILE A 340 4.61 36.73 -16.42
N CYS A 341 5.55 36.63 -17.36
CA CYS A 341 6.41 37.76 -17.73
C CYS A 341 5.60 38.96 -18.23
N GLN A 342 4.56 38.72 -19.05
CA GLN A 342 3.71 39.78 -19.56
C GLN A 342 2.90 40.47 -18.45
N GLN A 343 2.28 39.71 -17.55
CA GLN A 343 1.40 40.27 -16.51
C GLN A 343 2.19 40.98 -15.41
N LEU A 344 3.39 40.48 -15.09
CA LEU A 344 4.26 41.10 -14.09
C LEU A 344 5.15 42.20 -14.67
N GLY A 345 5.05 42.50 -15.97
CA GLY A 345 5.88 43.52 -16.61
C GLY A 345 7.37 43.21 -16.51
N ALA A 346 7.75 41.93 -16.61
CA ALA A 346 9.13 41.50 -16.47
C ALA A 346 10.01 42.07 -17.59
N ILE A 347 11.12 42.69 -17.21
CA ILE A 347 12.11 43.29 -18.12
C ILE A 347 13.34 42.39 -18.13
N GLU A 348 13.82 42.01 -19.31
CA GLU A 348 15.11 41.33 -19.44
C GLU A 348 16.26 42.32 -19.17
N LEU A 349 17.10 42.01 -18.19
CA LEU A 349 18.28 42.79 -17.84
C LEU A 349 19.51 42.34 -18.63
N ASP A 350 19.70 41.02 -18.73
CA ASP A 350 20.85 40.39 -19.36
C ASP A 350 20.52 38.94 -19.72
N SER A 351 21.23 38.38 -20.70
CA SER A 351 21.13 36.97 -21.09
C SER A 351 22.52 36.41 -21.31
N TRP A 352 22.77 35.21 -20.76
CA TRP A 352 24.03 34.51 -20.90
C TRP A 352 23.76 33.00 -21.08
N ARG A 353 23.99 32.50 -22.30
CA ARG A 353 23.69 31.12 -22.70
C ARG A 353 22.20 30.77 -22.49
N GLU A 354 21.89 29.68 -21.79
CA GLU A 354 20.54 29.26 -21.41
C GLU A 354 19.93 30.03 -20.23
N TYR A 355 20.66 31.00 -19.68
CA TYR A 355 20.22 31.81 -18.55
C TYR A 355 19.78 33.20 -18.98
N THR A 356 18.62 33.64 -18.49
CA THR A 356 18.07 34.97 -18.70
C THR A 356 17.79 35.62 -17.35
N LEU A 357 18.35 36.80 -17.13
CA LEU A 357 18.11 37.61 -15.93
C LEU A 357 16.95 38.55 -16.19
N LEU A 358 15.92 38.45 -15.36
CA LEU A 358 14.69 39.22 -15.46
C LEU A 358 14.52 40.10 -14.22
N LYS A 359 13.99 41.30 -14.40
CA LYS A 359 13.60 42.20 -13.33
C LYS A 359 12.11 42.45 -13.38
N ILE A 360 11.46 42.34 -12.23
CA ILE A 360 10.07 42.70 -12.02
C ILE A 360 10.09 43.88 -11.05
N ASP A 361 9.68 45.04 -11.55
CA ASP A 361 9.55 46.25 -10.74
C ASP A 361 8.15 46.24 -10.10
N ASP A 362 8.12 46.25 -8.76
CA ASP A 362 6.91 46.48 -7.98
C ASP A 362 7.00 47.86 -7.32
N ILE A 363 5.87 48.56 -7.23
CA ILE A 363 5.79 49.92 -6.64
C ILE A 363 5.81 49.81 -5.11
N ASP A 364 5.36 48.70 -4.55
CA ASP A 364 5.13 48.54 -3.10
C ASP A 364 6.15 47.61 -2.41
N ILE A 365 7.03 46.93 -3.17
CA ILE A 365 8.03 45.97 -2.66
C ILE A 365 9.39 46.22 -3.37
N GLU A 366 10.49 45.85 -2.73
CA GLU A 366 11.82 45.84 -3.36
C GLU A 366 11.80 45.03 -4.67
N ALA A 367 12.31 45.63 -5.76
CA ALA A 367 12.32 45.02 -7.08
C ALA A 367 12.86 43.58 -7.05
N MET A 368 12.13 42.67 -7.69
CA MET A 368 12.49 41.26 -7.71
C MET A 368 13.34 40.95 -8.94
N VAL A 369 14.50 40.34 -8.73
CA VAL A 369 15.35 39.84 -9.82
C VAL A 369 15.27 38.31 -9.84
N LEU A 370 14.96 37.78 -11.02
CA LEU A 370 14.74 36.37 -11.29
C LEU A 370 15.73 35.88 -12.32
N LEU A 371 16.45 34.81 -12.00
CA LEU A 371 17.29 34.07 -12.95
C LEU A 371 16.47 32.91 -13.51
N LYS A 372 16.14 33.00 -14.80
CA LYS A 372 15.51 31.93 -15.58
C LYS A 372 16.59 31.06 -16.21
N MET A 373 16.45 29.74 -16.12
CA MET A 373 17.19 28.77 -16.92
C MET A 373 16.20 27.95 -17.75
N THR A 374 16.44 27.81 -19.05
CA THR A 374 15.69 26.87 -19.90
C THR A 374 16.55 25.65 -20.15
N CYS A 375 16.16 24.49 -19.63
CA CYS A 375 16.91 23.26 -19.80
C CYS A 375 16.98 22.89 -21.29
N PRO A 376 18.17 22.81 -21.92
CA PRO A 376 18.28 22.60 -23.37
C PRO A 376 17.73 21.25 -23.85
N SER A 377 17.76 20.22 -22.98
CA SER A 377 17.33 18.85 -23.34
C SER A 377 15.83 18.62 -23.16
N THR A 378 15.19 19.31 -22.22
CA THR A 378 13.77 19.07 -21.86
C THR A 378 12.86 20.27 -22.14
N ALA A 379 13.44 21.44 -22.47
CA ALA A 379 12.78 22.74 -22.51
C ALA A 379 12.14 23.17 -21.17
N HIS A 380 12.44 22.48 -20.07
CA HIS A 380 11.89 22.83 -18.76
C HIS A 380 12.44 24.16 -18.26
N ILE A 381 11.57 25.00 -17.68
CA ILE A 381 11.94 26.33 -17.19
C ILE A 381 12.13 26.26 -15.68
N HIS A 382 13.33 26.62 -15.22
CA HIS A 382 13.62 26.84 -13.81
C HIS A 382 13.76 28.33 -13.55
N ILE A 383 13.19 28.82 -12.45
CA ILE A 383 13.31 30.22 -12.03
C ILE A 383 13.77 30.28 -10.58
N LEU A 384 14.84 31.03 -10.36
CA LEU A 384 15.42 31.26 -9.05
C LEU A 384 15.40 32.75 -8.75
N ARG A 385 15.07 33.11 -7.51
CA ARG A 385 15.23 34.48 -7.02
C ARG A 385 16.71 34.72 -6.73
N VAL A 386 17.23 35.84 -7.19
CA VAL A 386 18.61 36.26 -6.97
C VAL A 386 18.65 37.66 -6.33
N PRO A 387 19.78 38.09 -5.76
CA PRO A 387 19.90 39.41 -5.15
C PRO A 387 19.42 40.54 -6.08
N PRO A 388 18.65 41.51 -5.57
CA PRO A 388 17.97 42.52 -6.39
C PRO A 388 18.93 43.48 -7.12
N GLU A 389 20.18 43.58 -6.66
CA GLU A 389 21.24 44.39 -7.27
C GLU A 389 21.89 43.73 -8.50
N MET A 390 21.56 42.47 -8.81
CA MET A 390 22.17 41.77 -9.92
C MET A 390 21.72 42.32 -11.26
N THR A 391 22.69 42.50 -12.16
CA THR A 391 22.50 43.02 -13.51
C THR A 391 23.11 42.14 -14.59
N SER A 392 23.79 41.05 -14.21
CA SER A 392 24.41 40.10 -15.15
C SER A 392 23.92 38.68 -14.88
N ALA A 393 23.45 37.99 -15.93
CA ALA A 393 23.01 36.60 -15.86
C ALA A 393 24.16 35.66 -15.48
N GLU A 394 25.38 35.90 -15.99
CA GLU A 394 26.59 35.16 -15.65
C GLU A 394 26.97 35.30 -14.16
N ALA A 395 26.92 36.53 -13.63
CA ALA A 395 27.17 36.79 -12.22
C ALA A 395 26.10 36.13 -11.33
N ALA A 396 24.84 36.17 -11.77
CA ALA A 396 23.71 35.57 -11.06
C ALA A 396 23.82 34.04 -10.98
N ILE A 397 24.12 33.35 -12.09
CA ILE A 397 24.31 31.89 -12.04
C ILE A 397 25.56 31.50 -11.22
N THR A 398 26.63 32.31 -11.28
CA THR A 398 27.81 32.10 -10.44
C THR A 398 27.46 32.24 -8.95
N TRP A 399 26.60 33.19 -8.59
CA TRP A 399 26.11 33.35 -7.22
C TRP A 399 25.22 32.18 -6.77
N VAL A 400 24.28 31.74 -7.62
CA VAL A 400 23.47 30.53 -7.37
C VAL A 400 24.36 29.32 -7.11
N ASN A 401 25.46 29.21 -7.86
CA ASN A 401 26.46 28.15 -7.72
C ASN A 401 27.51 28.42 -6.61
N HIS A 402 27.18 29.25 -5.61
CA HIS A 402 28.05 29.56 -4.47
C HIS A 402 29.46 30.07 -4.85
N GLY A 403 29.54 30.88 -5.91
CA GLY A 403 30.79 31.48 -6.39
C GLY A 403 31.58 30.63 -7.39
N ILE A 404 31.06 29.45 -7.77
CA ILE A 404 31.70 28.59 -8.78
C ILE A 404 31.19 28.98 -10.17
N HIS A 405 32.11 29.42 -11.02
CA HIS A 405 31.79 29.78 -12.40
C HIS A 405 31.29 28.56 -13.21
N PRO A 406 30.21 28.65 -14.00
CA PRO A 406 29.64 27.52 -14.74
C PRO A 406 30.63 26.77 -15.65
N ASP A 407 31.60 27.47 -16.24
CA ASP A 407 32.66 26.83 -17.06
C ASP A 407 33.61 25.93 -16.28
N LYS A 408 33.66 26.05 -14.96
CA LYS A 408 34.45 25.16 -14.10
C LYS A 408 33.73 23.83 -13.84
N PHE A 409 32.46 23.70 -14.22
CA PHE A 409 31.72 22.44 -14.13
C PHE A 409 32.08 21.46 -15.27
N ALA A 410 32.63 21.95 -16.39
CA ALA A 410 32.94 21.16 -17.59
C ALA A 410 34.06 20.10 -17.43
N VAL A 411 34.55 19.84 -16.21
CA VAL A 411 35.63 18.85 -15.96
C VAL A 411 35.15 17.62 -15.19
N GLN A 412 33.96 17.62 -14.57
CA GLN A 412 33.44 16.41 -13.90
C GLN A 412 31.91 16.33 -13.96
N THR A 413 31.38 15.76 -15.04
CA THR A 413 30.13 14.98 -15.03
C THR A 413 30.27 13.81 -15.98
#